data_AF-A0A436D185-F1
#
_entry.id   AF-A0A436D185-F1
#
_cell.length_a   1.000
_cell.length_b   1.000
_cell.length_c   1.000
_cell.angle_alpha   90.00
_cell.angle_beta   90.00
_cell.angle_gamma   90.00
#
_symmetry.space_group_name_H-M   'P 1'
#
loop_
_entity.id
_entity.type
_entity.pdbx_description
1 polymer ?
#
loop_
_entity_poly.entity_id
_entity_poly.type
_entity_poly.pdbx_seq_one_letter_code
_entity_poly.pdbx_strand_id
1 'polypeptide(L)'
;NFRYDLEQPTVWRRDRIPTITVRAGLVGDVLPATVVNELKPSVDAFTAKLPPGYSIATAGSVEESAKSQGPIAAVVPLMLFVMATILMVQLQSFQRLFLVVAVAPLGLIGVVAALVPSGAPLGFVAILGVLALIGILIRNSVILIVQIEDLVREGKDRWAAVIEATEHRMRPIALTAAAASLALIPIAREVFWGPMAYAMMGGIIAGTAITLLFLPALYVTWFRIKEPKGREEPPVLENGELAQGSA
;
A
#
# COMPACT_ATOMS: atom_id res chain seq x y z
N ASN A 1 65.17 20.96 29.45
CA ASN A 1 64.19 21.70 28.62
C ASN A 1 62.89 20.92 28.58
N PHE A 2 61.99 21.17 29.52
CA PHE A 2 60.62 20.66 29.45
C PHE A 2 59.80 21.63 28.60
N ARG A 3 59.04 21.09 27.63
CA ARG A 3 58.10 21.86 26.80
C ARG A 3 56.70 21.35 27.12
N TYR A 4 55.78 22.29 27.35
CA TYR A 4 54.37 22.00 27.44
C TYR A 4 53.82 21.92 26.02
N ASP A 5 53.13 20.83 25.71
CA ASP A 5 52.48 20.61 24.43
C ASP A 5 51.03 20.19 24.65
N LEU A 6 50.20 20.36 23.62
CA LEU A 6 48.78 20.06 23.64
C LEU A 6 48.55 18.77 22.86
N GLU A 7 48.14 17.71 23.56
CA GLU A 7 47.75 16.44 22.94
C GLU A 7 46.25 16.22 23.11
N GLN A 8 45.59 15.74 22.06
CA GLN A 8 44.18 15.36 22.14
C GLN A 8 44.05 14.06 22.92
N PRO A 9 43.33 14.03 24.07
CA PRO A 9 43.23 12.82 24.89
C PRO A 9 42.37 11.74 24.22
N THR A 10 41.60 12.08 23.18
CA THR A 10 40.75 11.14 22.45
C THR A 10 40.82 11.43 20.95
N VAL A 11 41.02 10.38 20.16
CA VAL A 11 40.98 10.44 18.69
C VAL A 11 40.01 9.37 18.22
N TRP A 12 38.92 9.81 17.60
CA TRP A 12 37.94 8.91 16.98
C TRP A 12 38.40 8.55 15.58
N ARG A 13 38.33 7.25 15.24
CA ARG A 13 38.65 6.75 13.89
C ARG A 13 37.47 5.94 13.36
N ARG A 14 36.95 6.31 12.20
CA ARG A 14 35.94 5.54 11.45
C ARG A 14 36.63 4.93 10.23
N ASP A 15 36.52 3.61 10.05
CA ASP A 15 37.20 2.89 8.97
C ASP A 15 38.71 3.18 8.88
N ARG A 16 39.36 3.31 10.05
CA ARG A 16 40.78 3.64 10.23
C ARG A 16 41.18 5.08 9.85
N ILE A 17 40.23 5.95 9.54
CA ILE A 17 40.46 7.38 9.22
C ILE A 17 40.06 8.26 10.43
N PRO A 18 40.92 9.17 10.91
CA PRO A 18 40.55 10.14 11.94
C PRO A 18 39.29 10.92 11.55
N THR A 19 38.28 10.93 12.43
CA THR A 19 36.94 11.45 12.13
C THR A 19 36.44 12.31 13.28
N ILE A 20 35.78 13.42 12.94
CA ILE A 20 35.08 14.27 13.90
C ILE A 20 33.57 14.08 13.68
N THR A 21 32.84 13.76 14.74
CA THR A 21 31.37 13.62 14.68
C THR A 21 30.72 14.87 15.24
N VAL A 22 30.02 15.62 14.39
CA VAL A 22 29.23 16.78 14.79
C VAL A 22 27.78 16.33 14.96
N ARG A 23 27.20 16.59 16.13
CA ARG A 23 25.80 16.24 16.44
C ARG A 23 25.02 17.52 16.69
N ALA A 24 23.81 17.59 16.15
CA ALA A 24 22.88 18.68 16.38
C ALA A 24 21.51 18.10 16.77
N GLY A 25 20.86 18.72 17.76
CA GLY A 25 19.46 18.45 18.07
C GLY A 25 18.55 19.14 17.06
N LEU A 26 17.36 18.58 16.85
CA LEU A 26 16.32 19.20 16.05
C LEU A 26 15.41 20.03 16.95
N VAL A 27 14.92 21.16 16.42
CA VAL A 27 13.95 22.02 17.09
C VAL A 27 12.62 21.90 16.36
N GLY A 28 11.53 21.66 17.10
CA GLY A 28 10.19 21.50 16.55
C GLY A 28 9.88 20.09 16.05
N ASP A 29 8.80 19.96 15.28
CA ASP A 29 8.26 18.68 14.79
C ASP A 29 8.73 18.38 13.35
N VAL A 30 10.06 18.39 13.15
CA VAL A 30 10.68 18.14 11.85
C VAL A 30 11.41 16.80 11.82
N LEU A 31 11.25 16.06 10.73
CA LEU A 31 11.94 14.79 10.56
C LEU A 31 13.43 15.01 10.24
N PRO A 32 14.34 14.18 10.81
CA PRO A 32 15.76 14.23 10.47
C PRO A 32 16.04 14.14 8.97
N ALA A 33 15.29 13.30 8.25
CA ALA A 33 15.43 13.14 6.80
C ALA A 33 15.12 14.44 6.03
N THR A 34 14.11 15.19 6.46
CA THR A 34 13.74 16.46 5.83
C THR A 34 14.87 17.48 5.96
N VAL A 35 15.40 17.64 7.17
CA VAL A 35 16.49 18.60 7.44
C VAL A 35 17.79 18.20 6.74
N VAL A 36 18.13 16.91 6.71
CA VAL A 36 19.29 16.42 5.94
C VAL A 36 19.14 16.76 4.46
N ASN A 37 17.95 16.51 3.88
CA ASN A 37 17.71 16.79 2.47
C ASN A 37 17.73 18.29 2.16
N GLU A 38 17.22 19.12 3.07
CA GLU A 38 17.23 20.58 2.93
C GLU A 38 18.66 21.16 3.03
N LEU A 39 19.48 20.62 3.94
CA LEU A 39 20.87 21.06 4.12
C LEU A 39 21.84 20.46 3.08
N LYS A 40 21.44 19.38 2.40
CA LYS A 40 22.30 18.66 1.46
C LYS A 40 22.98 19.57 0.43
N PRO A 41 22.29 20.52 -0.26
CA PRO A 41 22.95 21.38 -1.24
C PRO A 41 24.05 22.27 -0.63
N SER A 42 23.80 22.81 0.56
CA SER A 42 24.76 23.65 1.29
C SER A 42 25.97 22.84 1.77
N VAL A 43 25.73 21.63 2.26
CA VAL A 43 26.79 20.69 2.70
C VAL A 43 27.62 20.22 1.50
N ASP A 44 26.99 19.91 0.37
CA ASP A 44 27.68 19.52 -0.87
C ASP A 44 28.56 20.67 -1.39
N ALA A 45 28.05 21.91 -1.38
CA ALA A 45 28.80 23.10 -1.78
C ALA A 45 30.00 23.39 -0.86
N PHE A 46 29.88 23.10 0.44
CA PHE A 46 31.00 23.17 1.37
C PHE A 46 32.00 22.02 1.12
N THR A 47 31.50 20.80 0.89
CA THR A 47 32.33 19.62 0.62
C THR A 47 33.20 19.82 -0.62
N ALA A 48 32.67 20.46 -1.66
CA ALA A 48 33.41 20.78 -2.88
C ALA A 48 34.59 21.74 -2.69
N LYS A 49 34.63 22.50 -1.58
CA LYS A 49 35.73 23.44 -1.26
C LYS A 49 36.82 22.81 -0.38
N LEU A 50 36.64 21.59 0.09
CA LEU A 50 37.62 20.92 0.95
C LEU A 50 38.85 20.47 0.15
N PRO A 51 40.04 20.45 0.78
CA PRO A 51 41.22 19.85 0.17
C PRO A 51 41.00 18.36 -0.16
N PRO A 52 41.72 17.82 -1.17
CA PRO A 52 41.67 16.40 -1.48
C PRO A 52 42.01 15.54 -0.25
N GLY A 53 41.23 14.48 -0.02
CA GLY A 53 41.41 13.56 1.12
C GLY A 53 40.47 13.80 2.30
N TYR A 54 39.69 14.89 2.31
CA TYR A 54 38.60 15.09 3.26
C TYR A 54 37.25 14.72 2.65
N SER A 55 36.40 14.07 3.44
CA SER A 55 35.04 13.70 3.05
C SER A 55 34.07 13.99 4.18
N ILE A 56 32.87 14.45 3.84
CA ILE A 56 31.76 14.60 4.78
C ILE A 56 30.75 13.51 4.47
N ALA A 57 30.31 12.80 5.52
CA ALA A 57 29.27 11.79 5.42
C ALA A 57 28.15 12.14 6.39
N THR A 58 26.90 12.05 5.92
CA THR A 58 25.74 12.12 6.80
C THR A 58 25.65 10.86 7.64
N ALA A 59 25.46 11.01 8.94
CA ALA A 59 25.31 9.92 9.88
C ALA A 59 24.01 10.05 10.70
N GLY A 60 23.67 9.01 11.46
CA GLY A 60 22.50 8.98 12.36
C GLY A 60 21.32 8.22 11.76
N SER A 61 20.10 8.61 12.15
CA SER A 61 18.88 7.85 11.83
C SER A 61 18.56 7.75 10.34
N VAL A 62 19.00 8.73 9.53
CA VAL A 62 18.84 8.70 8.06
C VAL A 62 19.73 7.63 7.43
N GLU A 63 20.98 7.50 7.88
CA GLU A 63 21.92 6.46 7.42
C GLU A 63 21.41 5.07 7.81
N GLU A 64 20.98 4.88 9.07
CA GLU A 64 20.44 3.61 9.56
C GLU A 64 19.14 3.20 8.86
N SER A 65 18.25 4.17 8.60
CA SER A 65 17.01 3.94 7.86
C SER A 65 17.30 3.55 6.41
N ALA A 66 18.23 4.24 5.75
CA ALA A 66 18.62 3.93 4.37
C ALA A 66 19.27 2.55 4.27
N LYS A 67 20.17 2.21 5.21
CA LYS A 67 20.80 0.89 5.29
C LYS A 67 19.78 -0.24 5.50
N SER A 68 18.72 0.02 6.25
CA SER A 68 17.66 -0.97 6.51
C SER A 68 16.66 -1.10 5.35
N GLN A 69 16.40 -0.01 4.62
CA GLN A 69 15.50 -0.02 3.46
C GLN A 69 16.14 -0.60 2.20
N GLY A 70 17.46 -0.48 2.03
CA GLY A 70 18.19 -1.00 0.88
C GLY A 70 17.93 -2.50 0.60
N PRO A 71 18.07 -3.40 1.58
CA PRO A 71 17.74 -4.81 1.42
C PRO A 71 16.26 -5.06 1.05
N ILE A 72 15.33 -4.29 1.64
CA ILE A 72 13.90 -4.41 1.30
C ILE A 72 13.68 -4.06 -0.17
N ALA A 73 14.22 -2.94 -0.63
CA ALA A 73 14.11 -2.50 -2.02
C ALA A 73 14.70 -3.51 -3.01
N ALA A 74 15.77 -4.22 -2.62
CA ALA A 74 16.37 -5.28 -3.41
C ALA A 74 15.49 -6.56 -3.47
N VAL A 75 14.77 -6.87 -2.39
CA VAL A 75 13.96 -8.10 -2.28
C VAL A 75 12.55 -7.93 -2.83
N VAL A 76 11.96 -6.73 -2.73
CA VAL A 76 10.58 -6.45 -3.18
C VAL A 76 10.32 -6.88 -4.64
N PRO A 77 11.18 -6.62 -5.63
CA PRO A 77 10.96 -7.07 -7.01
C PRO A 77 10.84 -8.60 -7.12
N LEU A 78 11.70 -9.35 -6.43
CA LEU A 78 11.63 -10.81 -6.41
C LEU A 78 10.36 -11.30 -5.71
N MET A 79 9.97 -10.66 -4.61
CA MET A 79 8.73 -10.96 -3.91
C MET A 79 7.51 -10.73 -4.81
N LEU A 80 7.44 -9.60 -5.50
CA LEU A 80 6.37 -9.28 -6.44
C LEU A 80 6.34 -10.27 -7.62
N PHE A 81 7.50 -10.70 -8.11
CA PHE A 81 7.60 -11.71 -9.17
C PHE A 81 7.07 -13.08 -8.71
N VAL A 82 7.47 -13.54 -7.53
CA VAL A 82 6.98 -14.80 -6.95
C VAL A 82 5.47 -14.72 -6.71
N MET A 83 4.99 -13.60 -6.14
CA MET A 83 3.57 -13.37 -5.93
C MET A 83 2.80 -13.37 -7.26
N ALA A 84 3.27 -12.65 -8.27
CA ALA A 84 2.64 -12.64 -9.60
C ALA A 84 2.63 -14.03 -10.24
N THR A 85 3.69 -14.83 -10.04
CA THR A 85 3.75 -16.22 -10.52
C THR A 85 2.68 -17.09 -9.86
N ILE A 86 2.55 -17.01 -8.54
CA ILE A 86 1.51 -17.76 -7.79
C ILE A 86 0.11 -17.33 -8.25
N LEU A 87 -0.12 -16.02 -8.41
CA LEU A 87 -1.39 -15.50 -8.92
C LEU A 87 -1.67 -15.95 -10.34
N MET A 88 -0.64 -16.04 -11.20
CA MET A 88 -0.78 -16.52 -12.56
C MET A 88 -1.17 -18.00 -12.60
N VAL A 89 -0.58 -18.83 -11.73
CA VAL A 89 -0.96 -20.24 -11.57
C VAL A 89 -2.42 -20.37 -11.13
N GLN A 90 -2.87 -19.52 -10.19
CA GLN A 90 -4.23 -19.57 -9.66
C GLN A 90 -5.28 -19.04 -10.64
N LEU A 91 -5.02 -17.92 -11.32
CA LEU A 91 -5.99 -17.25 -12.21
C LEU A 91 -5.98 -17.80 -13.63
N GLN A 92 -4.86 -18.43 -14.05
CA GLN A 92 -4.61 -18.97 -15.38
C GLN A 92 -4.93 -18.00 -16.53
N SER A 93 -4.83 -16.69 -16.27
CA SER A 93 -5.17 -15.64 -17.25
C SER A 93 -4.44 -14.34 -16.94
N PHE A 94 -3.70 -13.84 -17.93
CA PHE A 94 -2.99 -12.56 -17.85
C PHE A 94 -3.93 -11.37 -17.68
N GLN A 95 -5.13 -11.42 -18.28
CA GLN A 95 -6.12 -10.35 -18.15
C GLN A 95 -6.60 -10.24 -16.70
N ARG A 96 -6.91 -11.38 -16.07
CA ARG A 96 -7.35 -11.42 -14.66
C ARG A 96 -6.23 -11.01 -13.71
N LEU A 97 -5.00 -11.46 -13.97
CA LEU A 97 -3.83 -11.04 -13.21
C LEU A 97 -3.68 -9.52 -13.24
N PHE A 98 -3.80 -8.90 -14.42
CA PHE A 98 -3.72 -7.44 -14.56
C PHE A 98 -4.82 -6.73 -13.76
N LEU A 99 -6.07 -7.20 -13.82
CA LEU A 99 -7.18 -6.61 -13.04
C LEU A 99 -6.90 -6.62 -11.54
N VAL A 100 -6.40 -7.75 -11.01
CA VAL A 100 -6.06 -7.89 -9.59
C VAL A 100 -4.89 -6.98 -9.21
N VAL A 101 -3.83 -6.94 -10.01
CA VAL A 101 -2.64 -6.12 -9.74
C VAL A 101 -2.97 -4.63 -9.83
N ALA A 102 -3.88 -4.22 -10.71
CA ALA A 102 -4.29 -2.82 -10.86
C ALA A 102 -4.96 -2.24 -9.61
N VAL A 103 -5.57 -3.07 -8.76
CA VAL A 103 -6.19 -2.64 -7.50
C VAL A 103 -5.14 -2.24 -6.45
N ALA A 104 -3.96 -2.89 -6.45
CA ALA A 104 -2.97 -2.70 -5.40
C ALA A 104 -2.41 -1.26 -5.32
N PRO A 105 -1.99 -0.60 -6.43
CA PRO A 105 -1.56 0.80 -6.40
C PRO A 105 -2.67 1.77 -5.97
N LEU A 106 -3.93 1.49 -6.33
CA LEU A 106 -5.05 2.35 -5.96
C LEU A 106 -5.30 2.33 -4.44
N GLY A 107 -4.99 1.23 -3.76
CA GLY A 107 -5.02 1.16 -2.29
C GLY A 107 -4.06 2.13 -1.60
N LEU A 108 -2.98 2.53 -2.27
CA LEU A 108 -2.04 3.52 -1.74
C LEU A 108 -2.68 4.90 -1.55
N ILE A 109 -3.74 5.21 -2.30
CA ILE A 109 -4.51 6.45 -2.12
C ILE A 109 -5.07 6.53 -0.69
N GLY A 110 -5.59 5.42 -0.15
CA GLY A 110 -6.08 5.35 1.22
C GLY A 110 -4.98 5.50 2.27
N VAL A 111 -3.79 4.93 1.99
CA VAL A 111 -2.62 5.08 2.86
C VAL A 111 -2.24 6.55 3.01
N VAL A 112 -2.08 7.25 1.88
CA VAL A 112 -1.72 8.67 1.88
C VAL A 112 -2.83 9.52 2.49
N ALA A 113 -4.09 9.22 2.17
CA ALA A 113 -5.25 9.92 2.72
C ALA A 113 -5.37 9.80 4.25
N ALA A 114 -4.83 8.75 4.87
CA ALA A 114 -4.78 8.61 6.33
C ALA A 114 -3.51 9.20 6.96
N LEU A 115 -2.36 9.08 6.29
CA LEU A 115 -1.08 9.60 6.81
C LEU A 115 -1.01 11.12 6.84
N VAL A 116 -1.47 11.78 5.77
CA VAL A 116 -1.41 13.25 5.65
C VAL A 116 -2.17 13.96 6.77
N PRO A 117 -3.46 13.67 7.05
CA PRO A 117 -4.18 14.34 8.12
C PRO A 117 -3.74 13.92 9.53
N SER A 118 -3.12 12.74 9.68
CA SER A 118 -2.59 12.30 10.98
C SER A 118 -1.21 12.89 11.31
N GLY A 119 -0.55 13.56 10.35
CA GLY A 119 0.82 14.07 10.50
C GLY A 119 1.86 12.97 10.68
N ALA A 120 1.49 11.71 10.45
CA ALA A 120 2.35 10.57 10.70
C ALA A 120 3.34 10.38 9.53
N PRO A 121 4.65 10.24 9.79
CA PRO A 121 5.62 10.08 8.73
C PRO A 121 5.56 8.68 8.12
N LEU A 122 5.87 8.57 6.82
CA LEU A 122 6.07 7.27 6.16
C LEU A 122 7.43 6.68 6.60
N GLY A 123 7.44 6.11 7.80
CA GLY A 123 8.61 5.45 8.38
C GLY A 123 8.81 4.02 7.89
N PHE A 124 9.92 3.41 8.32
CA PHE A 124 10.26 2.01 8.02
C PHE A 124 9.13 1.02 8.33
N VAL A 125 8.53 1.13 9.52
CA VAL A 125 7.44 0.25 9.95
C VAL A 125 6.18 0.44 9.09
N ALA A 126 5.90 1.68 8.66
CA ALA A 126 4.78 1.97 7.76
C ALA A 126 4.98 1.33 6.37
N ILE A 127 6.21 1.30 5.85
CA ILE A 127 6.54 0.61 4.60
C ILE A 127 6.22 -0.88 4.71
N LEU A 128 6.59 -1.54 5.81
CA LEU A 128 6.24 -2.95 6.04
C LEU A 128 4.71 -3.16 6.09
N GLY A 129 3.98 -2.24 6.72
CA GLY A 129 2.52 -2.26 6.74
C GLY A 129 1.89 -2.11 5.35
N VAL A 130 2.45 -1.24 4.49
CA VAL A 130 2.00 -1.08 3.10
C VAL A 130 2.27 -2.34 2.28
N LEU A 131 3.40 -3.02 2.49
CA LEU A 131 3.69 -4.30 1.84
C LEU A 131 2.69 -5.39 2.27
N ALA A 132 2.34 -5.46 3.55
CA ALA A 132 1.31 -6.37 4.05
C ALA A 132 -0.08 -6.04 3.48
N LEU A 133 -0.42 -4.75 3.38
CA LEU A 133 -1.66 -4.27 2.79
C LEU A 133 -1.84 -4.73 1.35
N ILE A 134 -0.79 -4.68 0.52
CA ILE A 134 -0.84 -5.15 -0.87
C ILE A 134 -1.35 -6.60 -0.94
N GLY A 135 -0.85 -7.48 -0.06
CA GLY A 135 -1.28 -8.87 0.00
C GLY A 135 -2.76 -9.03 0.39
N ILE A 136 -3.25 -8.21 1.32
CA ILE A 136 -4.68 -8.21 1.72
C ILE A 136 -5.57 -7.78 0.55
N LEU A 137 -5.21 -6.70 -0.15
CA LEU A 137 -5.98 -6.19 -1.29
C LEU A 137 -6.00 -7.16 -2.46
N ILE A 138 -4.86 -7.77 -2.77
CA ILE A 138 -4.75 -8.81 -3.79
C ILE A 138 -5.62 -10.01 -3.42
N ARG A 139 -5.56 -10.49 -2.17
CA ARG A 139 -6.39 -11.61 -1.70
C ARG A 139 -7.88 -11.33 -1.93
N ASN A 140 -8.36 -10.16 -1.52
CA ASN A 140 -9.77 -9.80 -1.67
C ASN A 140 -10.18 -9.72 -3.14
N SER A 141 -9.31 -9.16 -3.99
CA SER A 141 -9.53 -9.06 -5.43
C SER A 141 -9.57 -10.43 -6.12
N VAL A 142 -8.65 -11.33 -5.77
CA VAL A 142 -8.60 -12.70 -6.31
C VAL A 142 -9.86 -13.47 -5.92
N ILE A 143 -10.28 -13.40 -4.66
CA ILE A 143 -11.49 -14.09 -4.20
C ILE A 143 -12.72 -13.65 -4.99
N LEU A 144 -12.85 -12.35 -5.27
CA LEU A 144 -13.97 -11.81 -6.04
C LEU A 144 -13.93 -12.28 -7.50
N ILE A 145 -12.78 -12.19 -8.16
CA ILE A 145 -12.61 -12.62 -9.55
C ILE A 145 -12.87 -14.12 -9.70
N VAL A 146 -12.32 -14.95 -8.81
CA VAL A 146 -12.55 -16.40 -8.84
C VAL A 146 -14.04 -16.72 -8.67
N GLN A 147 -14.74 -16.05 -7.74
CA GLN A 147 -16.18 -16.24 -7.58
C GLN A 147 -16.97 -15.89 -8.85
N ILE A 148 -16.62 -14.80 -9.54
CA ILE A 148 -17.27 -14.43 -10.80
C ILE A 148 -17.06 -15.52 -11.85
N GLU A 149 -15.82 -16.01 -11.98
CA GLU A 149 -15.47 -17.02 -12.98
C GLU A 149 -16.10 -18.39 -12.69
N ASP A 150 -16.23 -18.77 -11.43
CA ASP A 150 -16.91 -20.00 -11.04
C ASP A 150 -18.40 -19.94 -11.42
N LEU A 151 -19.08 -18.81 -11.17
CA LEU A 151 -20.48 -18.61 -11.61
C LEU A 151 -20.63 -18.62 -13.13
N VAL A 152 -19.66 -18.05 -13.87
CA VAL A 152 -19.64 -18.11 -15.34
C VAL A 152 -19.43 -19.53 -15.85
N ARG A 153 -18.59 -20.32 -15.18
CA ARG A 153 -18.36 -21.74 -15.50
C ARG A 153 -19.58 -22.62 -15.21
N GLU A 154 -20.38 -22.25 -14.22
CA GLU A 154 -21.69 -22.84 -13.93
C GLU A 154 -22.76 -22.49 -14.98
N GLY A 155 -22.41 -21.66 -15.98
CA GLY A 155 -23.28 -21.31 -17.10
C GLY A 155 -24.15 -20.07 -16.87
N LYS A 156 -23.91 -19.31 -15.80
CA LYS A 156 -24.62 -18.04 -15.57
C LYS A 156 -24.17 -16.99 -16.58
N ASP A 157 -25.11 -16.12 -16.96
CA ASP A 157 -24.77 -14.94 -17.75
C ASP A 157 -23.74 -14.08 -16.99
N ARG A 158 -22.78 -13.50 -17.73
CA ARG A 158 -21.66 -12.77 -17.12
C ARG A 158 -22.10 -11.55 -16.33
N TRP A 159 -23.19 -10.89 -16.72
CA TRP A 159 -23.73 -9.75 -15.99
C TRP A 159 -24.31 -10.21 -14.64
N ALA A 160 -25.15 -11.25 -14.67
CA ALA A 160 -25.73 -11.84 -13.47
C ALA A 160 -24.63 -12.41 -12.54
N ALA A 161 -23.60 -13.05 -13.09
CA ALA A 161 -22.48 -13.60 -12.34
C ALA A 161 -21.68 -12.51 -11.58
N VAL A 162 -21.47 -11.35 -12.20
CA VAL A 162 -20.78 -10.22 -11.52
C VAL A 162 -21.61 -9.69 -10.36
N ILE A 163 -22.92 -9.50 -10.56
CA ILE A 163 -23.83 -9.02 -9.51
C ILE A 163 -23.88 -10.00 -8.35
N GLU A 164 -24.16 -11.27 -8.63
CA GLU A 164 -24.29 -12.31 -7.61
C GLU A 164 -22.98 -12.53 -6.84
N ALA A 165 -21.84 -12.57 -7.53
CA ALA A 165 -20.54 -12.67 -6.87
C ALA A 165 -20.29 -11.47 -5.95
N THR A 166 -20.62 -10.27 -6.39
CA THR A 166 -20.42 -9.05 -5.59
C THR A 166 -21.34 -9.05 -4.36
N GLU A 167 -22.60 -9.42 -4.49
CA GLU A 167 -23.56 -9.52 -3.37
C GLU A 167 -23.09 -10.55 -2.33
N HIS A 168 -22.67 -11.74 -2.77
CA HIS A 168 -22.17 -12.80 -1.88
C HIS A 168 -20.87 -12.42 -1.18
N ARG A 169 -20.00 -11.64 -1.83
CA ARG A 169 -18.68 -11.28 -1.29
C ARG A 169 -18.66 -9.97 -0.53
N MET A 170 -19.66 -9.10 -0.68
CA MET A 170 -19.70 -7.81 -0.01
C MET A 170 -19.65 -7.94 1.52
N ARG A 171 -20.51 -8.78 2.13
CA ARG A 171 -20.53 -8.95 3.60
C ARG A 171 -19.24 -9.55 4.15
N PRO A 172 -18.70 -10.66 3.60
CA PRO A 172 -17.44 -11.22 4.06
C PRO A 172 -16.27 -10.23 3.94
N ILE A 173 -16.12 -9.54 2.80
CA ILE A 173 -15.03 -8.59 2.59
C ILE A 173 -15.15 -7.41 3.56
N ALA A 174 -16.34 -6.84 3.72
CA ALA A 174 -16.57 -5.76 4.68
C ALA A 174 -16.24 -6.18 6.13
N LEU A 175 -16.59 -7.40 6.54
CA LEU A 175 -16.28 -7.92 7.87
C LEU A 175 -14.76 -8.05 8.07
N THR A 176 -14.03 -8.59 7.09
CA THR A 176 -12.56 -8.68 7.18
C THR A 176 -11.91 -7.30 7.28
N ALA A 177 -12.38 -6.33 6.50
CA ALA A 177 -11.89 -4.95 6.52
C ALA A 177 -12.17 -4.26 7.86
N ALA A 178 -13.37 -4.44 8.40
CA ALA A 178 -13.76 -3.92 9.71
C ALA A 178 -12.91 -4.54 10.82
N ALA A 179 -12.77 -5.87 10.85
CA ALA A 179 -11.96 -6.55 11.86
C ALA A 179 -10.50 -6.07 11.84
N ALA A 180 -9.89 -5.99 10.65
CA ALA A 180 -8.50 -5.55 10.51
C ALA A 180 -8.33 -4.08 10.90
N SER A 181 -9.24 -3.20 10.48
CA SER A 181 -9.16 -1.76 10.79
C SER A 181 -9.38 -1.49 12.28
N LEU A 182 -10.37 -2.15 12.90
CA LEU A 182 -10.67 -2.00 14.33
C LEU A 182 -9.55 -2.55 15.21
N ALA A 183 -8.89 -3.65 14.81
CA ALA A 183 -7.74 -4.20 15.53
C ALA A 183 -6.54 -3.24 15.60
N LEU A 184 -6.42 -2.33 14.63
CA LEU A 184 -5.33 -1.35 14.56
C LEU A 184 -5.57 -0.10 15.40
N ILE A 185 -6.80 0.19 15.83
CA ILE A 185 -7.14 1.36 16.65
C ILE A 185 -6.31 1.45 17.95
N PRO A 186 -6.18 0.41 18.79
CA PRO A 186 -5.37 0.51 19.99
C PRO A 186 -3.87 0.69 19.67
N ILE A 187 -3.39 0.02 18.62
CA ILE A 187 -1.99 0.07 18.17
C ILE A 187 -1.63 1.46 17.64
N ALA A 188 -2.60 2.18 17.04
CA ALA A 188 -2.39 3.52 16.49
C ALA A 188 -1.98 4.56 17.55
N ARG A 189 -2.21 4.29 18.83
CA ARG A 189 -1.82 5.17 19.95
C ARG A 189 -0.35 5.05 20.32
N GLU A 190 0.32 3.97 19.90
CA GLU A 190 1.73 3.75 20.18
C GLU A 190 2.62 4.55 19.23
N VAL A 191 3.63 5.23 19.76
CA VAL A 191 4.53 6.08 18.96
C VAL A 191 5.26 5.28 17.88
N PHE A 192 5.65 4.04 18.20
CA PHE A 192 6.42 3.19 17.29
C PHE A 192 5.55 2.61 16.15
N TRP A 193 4.32 2.21 16.44
CA TRP A 193 3.42 1.53 15.48
C TRP A 193 2.37 2.45 14.84
N GLY A 194 2.20 3.66 15.38
CA GLY A 194 1.18 4.63 14.97
C GLY A 194 1.15 4.88 13.46
N PRO A 195 2.27 5.27 12.83
CA PRO A 195 2.27 5.54 11.39
C PRO A 195 1.89 4.31 10.54
N MET A 196 2.30 3.12 10.94
CA MET A 196 1.90 1.87 10.28
C MET A 196 0.39 1.61 10.42
N ALA A 197 -0.15 1.79 11.63
CA ALA A 197 -1.56 1.59 11.89
C ALA A 197 -2.43 2.56 11.08
N TYR A 198 -2.09 3.87 11.04
CA TYR A 198 -2.80 4.85 10.21
C TYR A 198 -2.74 4.50 8.72
N ALA A 199 -1.56 4.16 8.21
CA ALA A 199 -1.37 3.74 6.83
C ALA A 199 -2.24 2.53 6.49
N MET A 200 -2.20 1.47 7.32
CA MET A 200 -2.97 0.25 7.09
C MET A 200 -4.47 0.49 7.20
N MET A 201 -4.96 1.21 8.22
CA MET A 201 -6.39 1.51 8.37
C MET A 201 -6.93 2.25 7.14
N GLY A 202 -6.25 3.34 6.72
CA GLY A 202 -6.65 4.10 5.54
C GLY A 202 -6.63 3.26 4.26
N GLY A 203 -5.56 2.49 4.07
CA GLY A 203 -5.40 1.60 2.93
C GLY A 203 -6.43 0.46 2.87
N ILE A 204 -6.78 -0.14 4.01
CA ILE A 204 -7.79 -1.19 4.10
C ILE A 204 -9.17 -0.62 3.76
N ILE A 205 -9.55 0.52 4.35
CA ILE A 205 -10.87 1.13 4.14
C ILE A 205 -11.04 1.54 2.68
N ALA A 206 -10.08 2.32 2.15
CA ALA A 206 -10.14 2.75 0.75
C ALA A 206 -10.01 1.56 -0.21
N GLY A 207 -9.08 0.63 0.05
CA GLY A 207 -8.87 -0.55 -0.77
C GLY A 207 -10.08 -1.49 -0.78
N THR A 208 -10.84 -1.57 0.30
CA THR A 208 -12.11 -2.30 0.35
C THR A 208 -13.16 -1.65 -0.54
N ALA A 209 -13.31 -0.31 -0.47
CA ALA A 209 -14.21 0.41 -1.36
C ALA A 209 -13.81 0.23 -2.83
N ILE A 210 -12.52 0.30 -3.15
CA ILE A 210 -11.98 0.05 -4.50
C ILE A 210 -12.28 -1.40 -4.93
N THR A 211 -12.08 -2.38 -4.06
CA THR A 211 -12.32 -3.79 -4.40
C THR A 211 -13.81 -4.09 -4.62
N LEU A 212 -14.72 -3.44 -3.88
CA LEU A 212 -16.16 -3.69 -4.01
C LEU A 212 -16.82 -2.88 -5.11
N LEU A 213 -16.31 -1.67 -5.44
CA LEU A 213 -16.92 -0.78 -6.41
C LEU A 213 -16.16 -0.76 -7.73
N PHE A 214 -14.85 -0.52 -7.65
CA PHE A 214 -14.02 -0.32 -8.84
C PHE A 214 -13.70 -1.63 -9.55
N LEU A 215 -13.38 -2.71 -8.83
CA LEU A 215 -13.01 -3.98 -9.47
C LEU A 215 -14.15 -4.61 -10.29
N PRO A 216 -15.42 -4.69 -9.83
CA PRO A 216 -16.52 -5.19 -10.66
C PRO A 216 -16.76 -4.32 -11.90
N ALA A 217 -16.73 -2.99 -11.74
CA ALA A 217 -16.88 -2.05 -12.86
C ALA A 217 -15.74 -2.20 -13.88
N LEU A 218 -14.51 -2.35 -13.40
CA LEU A 218 -13.34 -2.60 -14.25
C LEU A 218 -13.46 -3.94 -14.98
N TYR A 219 -13.94 -4.98 -14.31
CA TYR A 219 -14.16 -6.29 -14.92
C TYR A 219 -15.21 -6.21 -16.04
N VAL A 220 -16.36 -5.59 -15.79
CA VAL A 220 -17.44 -5.40 -16.78
C VAL A 220 -16.96 -4.63 -18.00
N THR A 221 -16.23 -3.52 -17.78
CA THR A 221 -15.72 -2.68 -18.87
C THR A 221 -14.61 -3.38 -19.66
N TRP A 222 -13.70 -4.08 -19.00
CA TRP A 222 -12.60 -4.81 -19.64
C TRP A 222 -13.09 -5.95 -20.53
N PHE A 223 -14.08 -6.72 -20.05
CA PHE A 223 -14.67 -7.83 -20.81
C PHE A 223 -15.86 -7.41 -21.68
N ARG A 224 -16.19 -6.10 -21.73
CA ARG A 224 -17.31 -5.52 -22.49
C ARG A 224 -18.63 -6.27 -22.28
N ILE A 225 -18.92 -6.60 -21.03
CA ILE A 225 -20.14 -7.32 -20.65
C ILE A 225 -21.32 -6.37 -20.88
N LYS A 226 -22.31 -6.80 -21.66
CA LYS A 226 -23.52 -6.04 -21.91
C LYS A 226 -24.57 -6.41 -20.87
N GLU A 227 -25.24 -5.40 -20.33
CA GLU A 227 -26.44 -5.61 -19.54
C GLU A 227 -27.48 -6.34 -20.40
N PRO A 228 -28.12 -7.41 -19.88
CA PRO A 228 -29.23 -8.03 -20.57
C PRO A 228 -30.31 -6.96 -20.73
N LYS A 229 -30.66 -6.62 -21.98
CA LYS A 229 -31.84 -5.79 -22.24
C LYS A 229 -33.00 -6.47 -21.53
N GLY A 230 -33.59 -5.77 -20.56
CA GLY A 230 -34.60 -6.32 -19.67
C GLY A 230 -35.65 -7.09 -20.45
N ARG A 231 -36.13 -8.19 -19.85
CA ARG A 231 -37.42 -8.76 -20.22
C ARG A 231 -38.39 -7.59 -20.35
N GLU A 232 -38.99 -7.44 -21.52
CA GLU A 232 -40.21 -6.65 -21.66
C GLU A 232 -41.12 -7.09 -20.51
N GLU A 233 -41.38 -6.20 -19.56
CA GLU A 233 -42.48 -6.40 -18.63
C GLU A 233 -43.70 -6.65 -19.50
N PRO A 234 -44.40 -7.81 -19.38
CA PRO A 234 -45.64 -7.98 -20.11
C PRO A 234 -46.52 -6.79 -19.77
N PRO A 235 -47.14 -6.14 -20.77
CA PRO A 235 -47.84 -4.88 -20.57
C PRO A 235 -48.82 -5.06 -19.42
N VAL A 236 -48.71 -4.20 -18.41
CA VAL A 236 -49.67 -4.13 -17.32
C VAL A 236 -51.02 -3.95 -17.97
N LEU A 237 -51.84 -5.00 -17.93
CA LEU A 237 -53.22 -4.92 -18.39
C LEU A 237 -53.92 -3.95 -17.45
N GLU A 238 -54.11 -2.73 -17.93
CA GLU A 238 -55.01 -1.75 -17.36
C GLU A 238 -56.42 -2.29 -17.58
N ASN A 239 -56.86 -3.20 -16.71
CA ASN A 239 -58.25 -3.52 -16.36
C ASN A 239 -58.21 -4.59 -15.27
N GLY A 240 -58.61 -4.21 -14.05
CA GLY A 240 -58.71 -5.08 -12.89
C GLY A 240 -59.82 -6.12 -13.00
N GLU A 241 -59.67 -7.10 -13.89
CA GLU A 241 -60.50 -8.29 -13.93
C GLU A 241 -59.65 -9.55 -13.82
N LEU A 242 -59.95 -10.33 -12.78
CA LEU A 242 -59.51 -11.72 -12.65
C LEU A 242 -60.07 -12.50 -13.84
N ALA A 243 -59.22 -12.87 -14.80
CA ALA A 243 -59.55 -13.94 -15.73
C ALA A 243 -59.46 -15.27 -14.97
N GLN A 244 -60.56 -15.64 -14.32
CA GLN A 244 -60.87 -17.02 -14.00
C GLN A 244 -60.88 -17.86 -15.29
N GLY A 245 -60.37 -19.09 -15.20
CA GLY A 245 -60.99 -20.23 -15.87
C GLY A 245 -60.38 -20.73 -17.18
N SER A 246 -59.87 -21.96 -17.10
CA SER A 246 -60.09 -23.08 -18.04
C SER A 246 -59.74 -22.89 -19.53
N ALA A 247 -58.69 -23.56 -20.01
CA ALA A 247 -58.71 -24.93 -20.55
C ALA A 247 -57.28 -25.33 -20.98
#